data_AF-A0A3A4PPD6-F1
#
_entry.id   AF-A0A3A4PPD6-F1
#
_cell.length_a   1.000
_cell.length_b   1.000
_cell.length_c   1.000
_cell.angle_alpha   90.00
_cell.angle_beta   90.00
_cell.angle_gamma   90.00
#
_symmetry.space_group_name_H-M   'P 1'
#
loop_
_entity.id
_entity.type
_entity.pdbx_description
1 polymer ?
#
loop_
_entity_poly.entity_id
_entity_poly.type
_entity_poly.pdbx_seq_one_letter_code
_entity_poly.pdbx_strand_id
1 'polypeptide(L)'
;MIVEALSSISEAAERRLHLLKDIRKLIVDDEVENLAHQLLEKETVPATAKADAIHVAIAAVQRIDYLLTWNCRHINNAKKKSMIRKVCADHEYTCPEICTPLELLGEEIADV
;
A
#
# COMPACT_ATOMS: atom_id res chain seq x y z
N MET A 1 4.74 -6.36 -1.76
CA MET A 1 5.27 -5.34 -2.70
C MET A 1 6.04 -6.01 -3.84
N ILE A 2 5.38 -6.57 -4.87
CA ILE A 2 6.08 -7.03 -6.10
C ILE A 2 5.31 -6.74 -7.41
N VAL A 3 3.99 -6.47 -7.41
CA VAL A 3 3.23 -6.71 -8.66
C VAL A 3 3.17 -5.54 -9.67
N GLU A 4 3.57 -4.31 -9.36
CA GLU A 4 3.39 -3.18 -10.31
C GLU A 4 4.70 -2.59 -10.90
N ALA A 5 5.69 -3.44 -11.22
CA ALA A 5 6.95 -2.99 -11.83
C ALA A 5 7.22 -3.52 -13.25
N LEU A 6 6.33 -4.35 -13.80
CA LEU A 6 6.57 -5.08 -15.06
C LEU A 6 5.97 -4.40 -16.29
N SER A 7 6.27 -3.13 -16.51
CA SER A 7 6.02 -2.52 -17.81
C SER A 7 7.18 -1.65 -18.24
N SER A 8 8.10 -2.32 -18.93
CA SER A 8 9.09 -1.81 -19.89
C SER A 8 10.50 -1.46 -19.38
N ILE A 9 11.48 -2.09 -20.05
CA ILE A 9 12.92 -1.80 -20.16
C ILE A 9 13.86 -2.50 -19.15
N SER A 10 14.67 -3.39 -19.73
CA SER A 10 15.45 -4.50 -19.14
C SER A 10 16.57 -4.10 -18.17
N GLU A 11 17.00 -2.83 -18.12
CA GLU A 11 18.12 -2.41 -17.27
C GLU A 11 17.64 -1.77 -15.95
N ALA A 12 16.54 -1.00 -16.03
CA ALA A 12 15.89 -0.45 -14.85
C ALA A 12 15.19 -1.54 -14.02
N ALA A 13 14.73 -2.62 -14.66
CA ALA A 13 14.17 -3.79 -13.98
C ALA A 13 15.24 -4.55 -13.17
N GLU A 14 16.45 -4.73 -13.72
CA GLU A 14 17.57 -5.37 -13.01
C GLU A 14 18.08 -4.52 -11.84
N ARG A 15 18.22 -3.21 -12.01
CA ARG A 15 18.58 -2.29 -10.90
C ARG A 15 17.53 -2.31 -9.78
N ARG A 16 16.24 -2.34 -10.14
CA ARG A 16 15.15 -2.55 -9.16
C ARG A 16 15.30 -3.88 -8.45
N LEU A 17 15.54 -4.97 -9.18
CA LEU A 17 15.71 -6.31 -8.59
C LEU A 17 16.90 -6.38 -7.61
N HIS A 18 17.98 -5.68 -7.92
CA HIS A 18 19.17 -5.61 -7.06
C HIS A 18 18.89 -4.87 -5.73
N LEU A 19 18.16 -3.75 -5.80
CA LEU A 19 17.73 -2.98 -4.61
C LEU A 19 16.69 -3.72 -3.77
N LEU A 20 15.89 -4.60 -4.39
CA LEU A 20 14.86 -5.39 -3.70
C LEU A 20 15.43 -6.57 -2.90
N LYS A 21 16.72 -6.94 -3.07
CA LYS A 21 17.33 -8.11 -2.40
C LYS A 21 17.32 -8.02 -0.88
N ASP A 22 17.44 -6.81 -0.33
CA ASP A 22 17.46 -6.57 1.11
C ASP A 22 16.07 -6.24 1.70
N ILE A 23 15.03 -6.21 0.86
CA ILE A 23 13.67 -5.92 1.31
C ILE A 23 13.02 -7.21 1.81
N ARG A 24 12.53 -7.19 3.05
CA ARG A 24 11.77 -8.31 3.61
C ARG A 24 10.54 -8.60 2.75
N LYS A 25 10.46 -9.84 2.24
CA LYS A 25 9.27 -10.33 1.56
C LYS A 25 8.18 -10.55 2.61
N LEU A 26 7.14 -9.73 2.55
CA LEU A 26 5.96 -9.88 3.40
C LEU A 26 5.12 -11.06 2.89
N ILE A 27 4.65 -11.88 3.84
CA ILE A 27 3.84 -13.06 3.58
C ILE A 27 2.40 -12.61 3.33
N VAL A 28 1.74 -13.24 2.37
CA VAL A 28 0.28 -13.13 2.16
C VAL A 28 -0.30 -14.42 2.73
N ASP A 29 -1.00 -14.29 3.85
CA ASP A 29 -1.73 -15.37 4.51
C ASP A 29 -3.24 -15.15 4.36
N ASP A 30 -4.03 -16.08 4.89
CA ASP A 30 -5.49 -16.05 4.78
C ASP A 30 -6.11 -14.80 5.43
N GLU A 31 -5.46 -14.24 6.47
CA GLU A 31 -5.91 -13.00 7.12
C GLU A 31 -5.77 -11.80 6.19
N VAL A 32 -4.65 -11.70 5.48
CA VAL A 32 -4.42 -10.70 4.45
C VAL A 32 -5.43 -10.83 3.31
N GLU A 33 -5.67 -12.04 2.81
CA GLU A 33 -6.63 -12.25 1.72
C GLU A 33 -8.06 -11.86 2.13
N ASN A 34 -8.46 -12.24 3.35
CA ASN A 34 -9.76 -11.90 3.90
C ASN A 34 -9.94 -10.38 4.04
N LEU A 35 -8.96 -9.68 4.62
CA LEU A 35 -9.04 -8.22 4.77
C LEU A 35 -9.03 -7.52 3.40
N ALA A 36 -8.25 -8.01 2.42
CA ALA A 36 -8.25 -7.47 1.06
C ALA A 36 -9.61 -7.66 0.38
N HIS A 37 -10.27 -8.81 0.57
CA HIS A 37 -11.62 -9.05 0.08
C HIS A 37 -12.64 -8.07 0.69
N GLN A 38 -12.58 -7.85 2.00
CA GLN A 38 -13.47 -6.91 2.69
C GLN A 38 -13.32 -5.46 2.19
N LEU A 39 -12.09 -5.05 1.87
CA LEU A 39 -11.81 -3.73 1.29
C LEU A 39 -12.45 -3.56 -0.10
N LEU A 40 -12.48 -4.62 -0.90
CA LEU A 40 -13.10 -4.65 -2.23
C LEU A 40 -14.63 -4.70 -2.14
N GLU A 41 -15.19 -5.56 -1.27
CA GLU A 41 -16.65 -5.70 -1.10
C GLU A 41 -17.30 -4.43 -0.56
N LYS A 42 -16.64 -3.73 0.37
CA LYS A 42 -17.11 -2.43 0.90
C LYS A 42 -16.85 -1.27 -0.05
N GLU A 43 -16.40 -1.54 -1.28
CA GLU A 43 -16.06 -0.56 -2.33
C GLU A 43 -15.07 0.53 -1.85
N THR A 44 -14.29 0.21 -0.83
CA THR A 44 -13.28 1.13 -0.28
C THR A 44 -12.10 1.24 -1.23
N VAL A 45 -11.80 0.19 -1.98
CA VAL A 45 -10.84 0.16 -3.08
C VAL A 45 -11.59 -0.25 -4.34
N PRO A 46 -11.31 0.34 -5.52
CA PRO A 46 -11.94 -0.08 -6.77
C PRO A 46 -11.71 -1.58 -7.04
N ALA A 47 -12.68 -2.29 -7.61
CA ALA A 47 -12.54 -3.71 -7.97
C ALA A 47 -11.36 -3.96 -8.93
N THR A 48 -11.02 -2.97 -9.77
CA THR A 48 -9.86 -3.00 -10.67
C THR A 48 -8.52 -2.86 -9.96
N ALA A 49 -8.52 -2.49 -8.67
CA ALA A 49 -7.36 -2.18 -7.86
C ALA A 49 -7.12 -3.25 -6.78
N LYS A 50 -7.27 -4.54 -7.15
CA LYS A 50 -7.04 -5.69 -6.25
C LYS A 50 -5.64 -5.68 -5.62
N ALA A 51 -4.61 -5.27 -6.38
CA ALA A 51 -3.25 -5.17 -5.86
C ALA A 51 -3.12 -4.12 -4.73
N ASP A 52 -3.78 -2.97 -4.88
CA ASP A 52 -3.81 -1.93 -3.85
C ASP A 52 -4.50 -2.41 -2.57
N ALA A 53 -5.61 -3.14 -2.69
CA ALA A 53 -6.33 -3.72 -1.54
C ALA A 53 -5.45 -4.72 -0.77
N ILE A 54 -4.70 -5.58 -1.49
CA ILE A 54 -3.75 -6.51 -0.87
C ILE A 54 -2.63 -5.73 -0.16
N HIS A 55 -2.08 -4.67 -0.75
CA HIS A 55 -1.03 -3.89 -0.10
C HIS A 55 -1.49 -3.24 1.21
N VAL A 56 -2.70 -2.68 1.23
CA VAL A 56 -3.32 -2.14 2.45
C VAL A 56 -3.52 -3.24 3.48
N ALA A 57 -4.04 -4.40 3.07
CA ALA A 57 -4.29 -5.52 3.97
C ALA A 57 -3.00 -6.07 4.61
N ILE A 58 -1.95 -6.28 3.80
CA ILE A 58 -0.63 -6.69 4.31
C ILE A 58 -0.13 -5.69 5.36
N ALA A 59 -0.19 -4.40 5.05
CA ALA A 59 0.31 -3.37 5.95
C ALA A 59 -0.48 -3.32 7.27
N ALA A 60 -1.81 -3.50 7.21
CA ALA A 60 -2.65 -3.54 8.41
C ALA A 60 -2.40 -4.80 9.26
N VAL A 61 -2.38 -5.99 8.65
CA VAL A 61 -2.18 -7.27 9.36
C VAL A 61 -0.80 -7.33 10.01
N GLN A 62 0.23 -6.89 9.27
CA GLN A 62 1.62 -6.89 9.73
C GLN A 62 1.95 -5.69 10.65
N ARG A 63 0.97 -4.86 11.01
CA ARG A 63 1.13 -3.66 11.86
C ARG A 63 2.22 -2.71 11.37
N ILE A 64 2.25 -2.49 10.06
CA ILE A 64 3.13 -1.50 9.44
C ILE A 64 2.54 -0.11 9.67
N ASP A 65 3.33 0.81 10.20
CA ASP A 65 2.86 2.16 10.52
C ASP A 65 2.57 3.00 9.26
N TYR A 66 3.37 2.84 8.20
CA TYR A 66 3.31 3.66 6.99
C TYR A 66 3.24 2.82 5.71
N LEU A 67 2.27 3.15 4.86
CA LEU A 67 2.17 2.60 3.51
C LEU A 67 2.43 3.70 2.48
N LEU A 68 3.66 3.72 1.98
CA LEU A 68 4.07 4.68 0.95
C LEU A 68 3.51 4.30 -0.42
N THR A 69 2.81 5.24 -1.06
CA THR A 69 2.24 5.03 -2.39
C THR A 69 2.26 6.30 -3.22
N TRP A 70 2.48 6.15 -4.52
CA TRP A 70 2.26 7.21 -5.51
C TRP A 70 0.85 7.16 -6.10
N ASN A 71 0.04 6.17 -5.72
CA ASN A 71 -1.30 5.98 -6.23
C ASN A 71 -2.35 6.77 -5.42
N CYS A 72 -2.43 8.07 -5.70
CA CYS A 72 -3.42 9.00 -5.13
C CYS A 72 -4.85 8.78 -5.64
N ARG A 73 -5.04 8.00 -6.71
CA ARG A 73 -6.37 7.78 -7.30
C ARG A 73 -7.13 6.63 -6.63
N HIS A 74 -6.44 5.56 -6.26
CA HIS A 74 -7.11 4.36 -5.74
C HIS A 74 -7.15 4.26 -4.22
N ILE A 75 -6.07 4.66 -3.53
CA ILE A 75 -5.94 4.47 -2.08
C ILE A 75 -5.55 5.75 -1.33
N ASN A 76 -4.72 6.63 -1.89
CA ASN A 76 -4.27 7.86 -1.21
C ASN A 76 -5.25 9.05 -1.42
N ASN A 77 -6.56 8.79 -1.44
CA ASN A 77 -7.63 9.82 -1.46
C ASN A 77 -8.27 9.96 -0.07
N ALA A 78 -8.50 11.18 0.42
CA ALA A 78 -9.02 11.41 1.78
C ALA A 78 -10.31 10.63 2.13
N LYS A 79 -11.26 10.54 1.20
CA LYS A 79 -12.49 9.75 1.39
C LYS A 79 -12.17 8.25 1.47
N LYS A 80 -11.29 7.78 0.60
CA LYS A 80 -10.85 6.37 0.55
C LYS A 80 -10.06 6.00 1.80
N LYS A 81 -9.11 6.83 2.25
CA LYS A 81 -8.39 6.66 3.52
C LYS A 81 -9.32 6.51 4.71
N SER A 82 -10.33 7.38 4.82
CA SER A 82 -11.31 7.30 5.92
C SER A 82 -12.08 5.99 5.92
N MET A 83 -12.53 5.53 4.74
CA MET A 83 -13.23 4.25 4.61
C MET A 83 -12.31 3.05 4.89
N ILE A 84 -11.08 3.07 4.36
CA ILE A 84 -10.08 2.03 4.60
C ILE A 84 -9.79 1.91 6.11
N ARG A 85 -9.57 3.05 6.80
CA ARG A 85 -9.38 3.05 8.26
C ARG A 85 -10.55 2.41 9.01
N LYS A 86 -11.78 2.71 8.58
CA LYS A 86 -12.98 2.11 9.18
C LYS A 86 -13.01 0.60 8.98
N VAL A 87 -12.71 0.11 7.77
CA VAL A 87 -12.69 -1.34 7.50
C VAL A 87 -11.61 -2.04 8.30
N CYS A 88 -10.40 -1.49 8.40
CA CYS A 88 -9.37 -2.07 9.26
C CYS A 88 -9.83 -2.13 10.73
N ALA A 89 -10.41 -1.04 11.25
CA ALA A 89 -10.90 -0.99 12.63
C ALA A 89 -12.07 -1.95 12.90
N ASP A 90 -13.00 -2.11 11.95
CA ASP A 90 -14.11 -3.08 12.04
C ASP A 90 -13.59 -4.53 12.17
N HIS A 91 -12.36 -4.79 11.72
CA HIS A 91 -11.68 -6.08 11.76
C HIS A 91 -10.54 -6.12 12.79
N GLU A 92 -10.53 -5.20 13.77
CA GLU A 92 -9.54 -5.14 14.86
C GLU A 92 -8.08 -4.90 14.41
N TYR A 93 -7.89 -4.40 13.19
CA TYR A 93 -6.59 -4.01 12.66
C TYR A 93 -6.35 -2.51 12.73
N THR A 94 -5.10 -2.13 13.00
CA THR A 94 -4.64 -0.75 12.85
C THR A 94 -4.36 -0.48 11.38
N CYS A 95 -5.04 0.52 10.82
CA CYS A 95 -4.78 0.94 9.45
C CYS A 95 -3.43 1.68 9.37
N PRO A 96 -2.57 1.35 8.38
CA PRO A 96 -1.37 2.13 8.12
C PRO A 96 -1.71 3.56 7.72
N GLU A 97 -0.81 4.50 8.00
CA GLU A 97 -0.91 5.82 7.40
C GLU A 97 -0.47 5.73 5.93
N ILE A 98 -1.46 5.84 5.04
CA ILE A 98 -1.23 5.85 3.59
C ILE A 98 -0.80 7.25 3.19
N CYS A 99 0.40 7.39 2.65
CA CYS A 99 0.96 8.68 2.27
C CYS A 99 1.91 8.56 1.08
N THR A 100 2.14 9.66 0.38
CA THR A 100 3.24 9.77 -0.58
C THR A 100 4.56 9.99 0.15
N PRO A 101 5.71 9.67 -0.46
CA PRO A 101 7.01 10.00 0.13
C PRO A 101 7.18 11.48 0.45
N LEU A 102 6.60 12.38 -0.36
CA LEU A 102 6.60 13.83 -0.10
C LEU A 102 5.77 14.19 1.13
N GLU A 103 4.59 13.56 1.31
CA GLU A 103 3.75 13.76 2.49
C GLU A 103 4.44 13.27 3.78
N LEU A 104 5.24 12.19 3.69
CA LEU A 104 6.00 11.67 4.82
C LEU A 104 7.21 12.56 5.19
N LEU A 105 7.92 13.08 4.18
CA LEU A 105 9.11 13.90 4.36
C LEU A 105 8.81 15.34 4.81
N GLY A 106 7.56 15.81 4.64
CA GLY A 106 7.05 17.08 5.17
C GLY A 106 8.00 18.27 5.00
N GLU A 107 7.95 18.96 3.86
CA GLU A 107 8.69 20.21 3.55
C GLU A 107 9.90 20.53 4.47
N GLU A 108 11.00 19.80 4.30
CA GLU A 108 12.34 20.40 4.44
C GLU A 108 12.96 20.50 3.04
N ILE A 109 12.43 21.42 2.24
CA ILE A 109 13.29 22.13 1.29
C ILE A 109 13.97 23.22 2.12
N ALA A 110 15.06 22.85 2.78
CA ALA A 110 16.03 23.85 3.16
C ALA A 110 16.71 24.30 1.85
N ASP A 111 16.30 25.46 1.35
CA ASP A 111 17.08 26.24 0.37
C ASP A 111 18.50 26.43 0.93
N VAL A 112 19.51 25.79 0.32
CA VAL A 112 20.91 26.24 0.29
C VAL A 112 21.55 25.87 -1.05
#